data_AF-A0A501PSN6-F1
#
_entry.id   AF-A0A501PSN6-F1
#
_cell.length_a   1.000
_cell.length_b   1.000
_cell.length_c   1.000
_cell.angle_alpha   90.00
_cell.angle_beta   90.00
_cell.angle_gamma   90.00
#
_symmetry.space_group_name_H-M   'P 1'
#
loop_
_entity.id
_entity.type
_entity.pdbx_description
1 polymer ?
#
loop_
_entity_poly.entity_id
_entity_poly.type
_entity_poly.pdbx_seq_one_letter_code
_entity_poly.pdbx_strand_id
1 'polypeptide(L)'
;MSSEGDKVTPIRDNESRVRKPEWIRVKAPVSKGYHETRKMMQDLNLHTVCQEAACPNIGECWDKKHATVMILGDTCTRACAFCNIKTGKGNPVDPFEPDNVAIAAGKMGLNHIVITSVDRDDLEDGGADQFVKVIRRLREEAPGTTIEILTPDFRNKPGALEKVIEARPDVFNHNLETVPRNYTRIRPGARYYHSLRLLDRVKEVDPTIFTKSGIMVGLGETRQEVHQVMDDMRSANVDFITIGQYLQPTPRHATVEEFVKPDNFDKYAKVARAKGFLMVSASPLTRSSHHAGSDFEKLKAAREEKLAKEGARALRSGDAPVDIEEMARLNPNQTDTSED
;
A
#
# COMPACT_ATOMS: atom_id res chain seq x y z
N MET A 1 41.31 37.75 -14.33
CA MET A 1 40.93 36.81 -13.25
C MET A 1 39.70 36.05 -13.71
N SER A 2 39.92 34.99 -14.47
CA SER A 2 38.90 34.09 -15.02
C SER A 2 38.73 32.96 -14.01
N SER A 3 37.55 32.85 -13.39
CA SER A 3 37.23 31.78 -12.45
C SER A 3 37.13 30.46 -13.21
N GLU A 4 38.03 29.53 -12.93
CA GLU A 4 37.92 28.13 -13.34
C GLU A 4 36.62 27.56 -12.80
N GLY A 5 35.72 27.20 -13.71
CA GLY A 5 34.47 26.54 -13.35
C GLY A 5 34.72 25.17 -12.74
N ASP A 6 33.97 24.87 -11.68
CA ASP A 6 33.89 23.56 -11.05
C ASP A 6 33.64 22.47 -12.11
N LYS A 7 34.71 21.75 -12.46
CA LYS A 7 34.61 20.55 -13.29
C LYS A 7 33.90 19.48 -12.47
N VAL A 8 32.61 19.30 -12.71
CA VAL A 8 31.84 18.16 -12.23
C VAL A 8 32.52 16.89 -12.73
N THR A 9 33.19 16.17 -11.84
CA THR A 9 33.80 14.87 -12.14
C THR A 9 32.69 13.91 -12.56
N PRO A 10 32.73 13.33 -13.79
CA PRO A 10 31.74 12.33 -14.16
C PRO A 10 31.93 11.12 -13.24
N ILE A 11 30.89 10.82 -12.48
CA ILE A 11 30.82 9.62 -11.63
C ILE A 11 30.92 8.42 -12.57
N ARG A 12 31.94 7.58 -12.38
CA ARG A 12 32.13 6.34 -13.15
C ARG A 12 30.83 5.55 -13.14
N ASP A 13 30.27 5.31 -14.32
CA ASP A 13 29.15 4.39 -14.48
C ASP A 13 29.57 3.00 -14.00
N ASN A 14 28.83 2.44 -13.06
CA ASN A 14 29.04 1.05 -12.66
C ASN A 14 28.61 0.16 -13.84
N GLU A 15 29.58 -0.44 -14.54
CA GLU A 15 29.42 -1.21 -15.77
C GLU A 15 28.59 -2.51 -15.63
N SER A 16 28.14 -2.87 -14.43
CA SER A 16 27.50 -4.16 -14.14
C SER A 16 25.96 -4.12 -14.11
N ARG A 17 25.31 -3.51 -15.11
CA ARG A 17 23.84 -3.63 -15.24
C ARG A 17 23.47 -5.08 -15.60
N VAL A 18 22.99 -5.83 -14.61
CA VAL A 18 22.46 -7.19 -14.82
C VAL A 18 21.30 -7.12 -15.82
N ARG A 19 21.42 -7.83 -16.94
CA ARG A 19 20.42 -7.80 -18.02
C ARG A 19 19.08 -8.29 -17.50
N LYS A 20 18.02 -7.48 -17.69
CA LYS A 20 16.67 -7.86 -17.31
C LYS A 20 16.24 -9.13 -18.08
N PRO A 21 15.78 -10.18 -17.37
CA PRO A 21 15.28 -11.38 -17.99
C PRO A 21 13.98 -11.10 -18.76
N GLU A 22 13.61 -12.02 -19.64
CA GLU A 22 12.47 -11.84 -20.55
C GLU A 22 11.15 -11.68 -19.80
N TRP A 23 10.93 -12.44 -18.72
CA TRP A 23 9.68 -12.45 -17.95
C TRP A 23 9.37 -11.16 -17.17
N ILE A 24 10.27 -10.17 -17.18
CA ILE A 24 10.08 -8.86 -16.52
C ILE A 24 9.80 -7.75 -17.55
N ARG A 25 9.89 -8.04 -18.85
CA ARG A 25 9.70 -7.02 -19.89
C ARG A 25 8.22 -6.71 -20.08
N VAL A 26 7.93 -5.42 -20.21
CA VAL A 26 6.59 -4.87 -20.44
C VAL A 26 6.56 -4.09 -21.74
N LYS A 27 5.37 -3.90 -22.31
CA LYS A 27 5.16 -3.10 -23.51
C LYS A 27 5.30 -1.61 -23.18
N ALA A 28 5.72 -0.82 -24.17
CA ALA A 28 5.80 0.63 -24.04
C ALA A 28 4.39 1.25 -23.89
N PRO A 29 4.23 2.31 -23.09
CA PRO A 29 2.94 2.97 -22.88
C PRO A 29 2.61 3.91 -24.06
N VAL A 30 1.93 3.39 -25.08
CA VAL A 30 1.57 4.14 -26.31
C VAL A 30 0.06 4.14 -26.59
N SER A 31 -0.75 3.69 -25.63
CA SER A 31 -2.20 3.61 -25.81
C SER A 31 -2.87 4.98 -25.69
N LYS A 32 -4.08 5.10 -26.26
CA LYS A 32 -4.90 6.30 -26.12
C LYS A 32 -5.24 6.59 -24.65
N GLY A 33 -5.63 5.56 -23.88
CA GLY A 33 -5.99 5.70 -22.47
C GLY A 33 -4.81 6.18 -21.60
N TYR A 34 -3.60 5.75 -21.93
CA TYR A 34 -2.38 6.28 -21.31
C TYR A 34 -2.23 7.79 -21.53
N HIS A 35 -2.37 8.27 -22.78
CA HIS A 35 -2.22 9.69 -23.09
C HIS A 35 -3.33 10.54 -22.48
N GLU A 36 -4.57 10.06 -22.46
CA GLU A 36 -5.71 10.73 -21.83
C GLU A 36 -5.49 10.86 -20.31
N THR A 37 -5.08 9.78 -19.64
CA THR A 37 -4.76 9.81 -18.20
C THR A 37 -3.59 10.74 -17.91
N ARG A 38 -2.53 10.71 -18.74
CA ARG A 38 -1.38 11.61 -18.61
C ARG A 38 -1.79 13.07 -18.65
N LYS A 39 -2.58 13.43 -19.65
CA LYS A 39 -3.05 14.80 -19.84
C LYS A 39 -3.91 15.23 -18.64
N MET A 40 -4.79 14.35 -18.16
CA MET A 40 -5.62 14.65 -16.99
C MET A 40 -4.79 14.94 -15.73
N MET A 41 -3.78 14.11 -15.42
CA MET A 41 -2.92 14.34 -14.26
C MET A 41 -2.19 15.67 -14.36
N GLN A 42 -1.72 16.04 -15.56
CA GLN A 42 -1.07 17.33 -15.82
C GLN A 42 -2.05 18.51 -15.67
N ASP A 43 -3.24 18.40 -16.26
CA ASP A 43 -4.25 19.46 -16.23
C ASP A 43 -4.77 19.72 -14.79
N LEU A 44 -4.74 18.71 -13.92
CA LEU A 44 -5.14 18.80 -12.51
C LEU A 44 -3.98 19.07 -11.54
N ASN A 45 -2.76 19.32 -12.04
CA ASN A 45 -1.56 19.50 -11.22
C ASN A 45 -1.32 18.34 -10.21
N LEU A 46 -1.59 17.11 -10.63
CA LEU A 46 -1.42 15.91 -9.80
C LEU A 46 -0.17 15.14 -10.18
N HIS A 47 0.53 14.64 -9.15
CA HIS A 47 1.62 13.70 -9.32
C HIS A 47 1.11 12.26 -9.19
N THR A 48 1.83 11.32 -9.81
CA THR A 48 1.54 9.90 -9.65
C THR A 48 2.83 9.14 -9.38
N VAL A 49 2.78 8.18 -8.46
CA VAL A 49 3.91 7.27 -8.24
C VAL A 49 4.19 6.43 -9.50
N CYS A 50 3.18 6.24 -10.35
CA CYS A 50 3.33 5.57 -11.65
C CYS A 50 4.41 6.24 -12.51
N GLN A 51 4.40 7.58 -12.57
CA GLN A 51 5.37 8.37 -13.32
C GLN A 51 6.68 8.54 -12.54
N GLU A 52 6.60 9.01 -11.30
CA GLU A 52 7.80 9.39 -10.53
C GLU A 52 8.67 8.18 -10.18
N ALA A 53 8.06 7.01 -9.92
CA ALA A 53 8.79 5.77 -9.65
C ALA A 53 9.17 4.98 -10.91
N ALA A 54 8.93 5.52 -12.11
CA ALA A 54 9.17 4.83 -13.39
C ALA A 54 8.53 3.43 -13.45
N CYS A 55 7.26 3.33 -13.08
CA CYS A 55 6.57 2.06 -12.92
C CYS A 55 6.44 1.33 -14.28
N PRO A 56 6.86 0.04 -14.38
CA PRO A 56 6.72 -0.72 -15.63
C PRO A 56 5.25 -0.94 -16.02
N ASN A 57 4.33 -0.93 -15.06
CA ASN A 57 2.92 -1.23 -15.30
C ASN A 57 2.10 0.00 -15.74
N ILE A 58 2.72 1.18 -15.88
CA ILE A 58 2.00 2.44 -16.16
C ILE A 58 1.12 2.36 -17.41
N GLY A 59 1.60 1.69 -18.48
CA GLY A 59 0.85 1.55 -19.72
C GLY A 59 -0.45 0.77 -19.53
N GLU A 60 -0.37 -0.41 -18.88
CA GLU A 60 -1.55 -1.24 -18.62
C GLU A 60 -2.53 -0.55 -17.65
N CYS A 61 -2.01 -0.03 -16.53
CA CYS A 61 -2.85 0.59 -15.52
C CYS A 61 -3.59 1.80 -16.09
N TRP A 62 -2.91 2.70 -16.80
CA TRP A 62 -3.52 3.93 -17.29
C TRP A 62 -4.44 3.71 -18.47
N ASP A 63 -4.23 2.67 -19.28
CA ASP A 63 -5.18 2.29 -20.32
C ASP A 63 -6.54 1.90 -19.72
N LYS A 64 -6.52 1.28 -18.54
CA LYS A 64 -7.71 0.93 -17.74
C LYS A 64 -8.18 2.07 -16.82
N LYS A 65 -7.66 3.29 -17.01
CA LYS A 65 -7.90 4.44 -16.14
C LYS A 65 -7.62 4.13 -14.67
N HIS A 66 -6.62 3.32 -14.35
CA HIS A 66 -6.18 3.08 -12.98
C HIS A 66 -4.90 3.85 -12.71
N ALA A 67 -4.92 4.77 -11.76
CA ALA A 67 -3.76 5.57 -11.37
C ALA A 67 -3.64 5.64 -9.86
N THR A 68 -2.39 5.59 -9.37
CA THR A 68 -2.08 5.86 -7.97
C THR A 68 -1.61 7.30 -7.85
N VAL A 69 -2.44 8.13 -7.25
CA VAL A 69 -2.15 9.56 -7.05
C VAL A 69 -1.15 9.70 -5.91
N MET A 70 -0.10 10.47 -6.14
CA MET A 70 0.90 10.80 -5.14
C MET A 70 0.70 12.24 -4.69
N ILE A 71 0.21 12.41 -3.47
CA ILE A 71 -0.05 13.70 -2.86
C ILE A 71 1.22 14.26 -2.21
N LEU A 72 1.20 15.56 -1.86
CA LEU A 72 2.29 16.29 -1.21
C LEU A 72 3.52 16.51 -2.11
N GLY A 73 3.33 16.47 -3.43
CA GLY A 73 4.33 16.77 -4.45
C GLY A 73 5.18 15.56 -4.90
N ASP A 74 6.27 15.84 -5.61
CA ASP A 74 7.16 14.85 -6.24
C ASP A 74 8.54 14.70 -5.54
N THR A 75 8.73 15.41 -4.43
CA THR A 75 10.02 15.53 -3.74
C THR A 75 9.90 15.08 -2.29
N CYS A 76 10.62 14.02 -1.97
CA CYS A 76 10.60 13.33 -0.68
C CYS A 76 11.73 13.82 0.23
N THR A 77 11.45 13.97 1.53
CA THR A 77 12.48 14.31 2.54
C THR A 77 13.44 13.17 2.84
N ARG A 78 13.17 11.97 2.32
CA ARG A 78 13.95 10.74 2.56
C ARG A 78 14.56 10.20 1.27
N ALA A 79 15.66 9.47 1.43
CA ALA A 79 16.41 8.84 0.35
C ALA A 79 16.45 7.32 0.53
N CYS A 80 15.32 6.65 0.31
CA CYS A 80 15.28 5.19 0.26
C CYS A 80 16.10 4.69 -0.93
N ALA A 81 17.03 3.76 -0.72
CA ALA A 81 18.02 3.36 -1.72
C ALA A 81 17.41 2.66 -2.96
N PHE A 82 16.14 2.26 -2.89
CA PHE A 82 15.39 1.62 -3.98
C PHE A 82 14.49 2.60 -4.75
N CYS A 83 14.19 3.77 -4.18
CA CYS A 83 13.10 4.63 -4.62
C CYS A 83 13.59 5.70 -5.60
N ASN A 84 12.90 5.85 -6.73
CA ASN A 84 13.28 6.79 -7.79
C ASN A 84 12.67 8.20 -7.63
N ILE A 85 11.88 8.43 -6.57
CA ILE A 85 11.31 9.75 -6.27
C ILE A 85 12.43 10.71 -5.90
N LYS A 86 12.33 11.97 -6.33
CA LYS A 86 13.34 13.01 -6.05
C LYS A 86 13.51 13.18 -4.55
N THR A 87 14.74 13.34 -4.08
CA THR A 87 15.01 13.68 -2.67
C THR A 87 15.30 15.17 -2.54
N GLY A 88 14.68 15.82 -1.57
CA GLY A 88 14.89 17.24 -1.27
C GLY A 88 13.89 17.77 -0.25
N LYS A 89 13.91 19.09 -0.04
CA LYS A 89 12.86 19.77 0.71
C LYS A 89 11.59 19.82 -0.15
N GLY A 90 10.45 19.40 0.41
CA GLY A 90 9.17 19.43 -0.28
C GLY A 90 8.70 20.85 -0.63
N ASN A 91 7.86 20.95 -1.64
CA ASN A 91 7.18 22.21 -1.98
C ASN A 91 6.12 22.56 -0.91
N PRO A 92 5.65 23.82 -0.87
CA PRO A 92 4.46 24.18 -0.09
C PRO A 92 3.30 23.24 -0.42
N VAL A 93 2.53 22.86 0.61
CA VAL A 93 1.36 21.99 0.44
C VAL A 93 0.32 22.73 -0.40
N ASP A 94 -0.15 22.11 -1.48
CA ASP A 94 -1.22 22.66 -2.32
C ASP A 94 -2.58 22.47 -1.62
N PRO A 95 -3.30 23.55 -1.27
CA PRO A 95 -4.61 23.45 -0.62
C PRO A 95 -5.70 22.89 -1.56
N PHE A 96 -5.52 22.95 -2.89
CA PHE A 96 -6.48 22.45 -3.88
C PHE A 96 -6.23 21.00 -4.28
N GLU A 97 -5.13 20.39 -3.83
CA GLU A 97 -4.80 18.99 -4.13
C GLU A 97 -5.95 18.02 -3.76
N PRO A 98 -6.63 18.12 -2.60
CA PRO A 98 -7.78 17.26 -2.29
C PRO A 98 -8.93 17.35 -3.29
N ASP A 99 -9.27 18.58 -3.74
CA ASP A 99 -10.30 18.81 -4.76
C ASP A 99 -9.90 18.21 -6.10
N ASN A 100 -8.64 18.41 -6.50
CA ASN A 100 -8.11 17.89 -7.75
C ASN A 100 -8.10 16.36 -7.76
N VAL A 101 -7.76 15.70 -6.64
CA VAL A 101 -7.85 14.24 -6.51
C VAL A 101 -9.29 13.76 -6.68
N ALA A 102 -10.26 14.42 -6.06
CA ALA A 102 -11.67 14.06 -6.17
C ALA A 102 -12.20 14.24 -7.60
N ILE A 103 -11.85 15.35 -8.26
CA ILE A 103 -12.17 15.60 -9.68
C ILE A 103 -11.56 14.52 -10.57
N ALA A 104 -10.31 14.11 -10.32
CA ALA A 104 -9.66 13.04 -11.07
C ALA A 104 -10.42 11.72 -10.92
N ALA A 105 -10.76 11.34 -9.68
CA ALA A 105 -11.51 10.10 -9.40
C ALA A 105 -12.85 10.06 -10.14
N GLY A 106 -13.61 11.17 -10.10
CA GLY A 106 -14.89 11.30 -10.80
C GLY A 106 -14.75 11.23 -12.32
N LYS A 107 -13.82 11.98 -12.91
CA LYS A 107 -13.58 11.99 -14.37
C LYS A 107 -13.10 10.64 -14.91
N MET A 108 -12.34 9.90 -14.10
CA MET A 108 -11.86 8.56 -14.45
C MET A 108 -12.93 7.48 -14.26
N GLY A 109 -13.98 7.76 -13.47
CA GLY A 109 -15.01 6.77 -13.14
C GLY A 109 -14.43 5.62 -12.32
N LEU A 110 -13.55 5.93 -11.36
CA LEU A 110 -12.86 4.93 -10.55
C LEU A 110 -13.82 4.25 -9.58
N ASN A 111 -13.82 2.92 -9.54
CA ASN A 111 -14.44 2.16 -8.45
C ASN A 111 -13.52 2.05 -7.23
N HIS A 112 -12.21 2.22 -7.45
CA HIS A 112 -11.17 2.13 -6.44
C HIS A 112 -10.04 3.10 -6.77
N ILE A 113 -9.60 3.87 -5.78
CA ILE A 113 -8.47 4.80 -5.92
C ILE A 113 -7.41 4.49 -4.87
N VAL A 114 -6.13 4.56 -5.29
CA VAL A 114 -4.99 4.44 -4.38
C VAL A 114 -4.34 5.82 -4.23
N ILE A 115 -4.22 6.30 -2.99
CA ILE A 115 -3.55 7.55 -2.63
C ILE A 115 -2.27 7.21 -1.89
N THR A 116 -1.14 7.73 -2.34
CA THR A 116 0.15 7.64 -1.63
C THR A 116 0.72 9.03 -1.43
N SER A 117 1.78 9.18 -0.63
CA SER A 117 2.54 10.42 -0.59
C SER A 117 4.04 10.16 -0.58
N VAL A 118 4.79 11.23 -0.79
CA VAL A 118 6.19 11.31 -0.35
C VAL A 118 6.28 11.43 1.18
N ASP A 119 7.44 11.14 1.78
CA ASP A 119 7.70 11.52 3.16
C ASP A 119 7.88 13.04 3.26
N ARG A 120 7.21 13.65 4.24
CA ARG A 120 7.24 15.09 4.55
C ARG A 120 7.69 15.33 5.98
N ASP A 121 8.90 14.91 6.30
CA ASP A 121 9.47 15.09 7.65
C ASP A 121 9.54 16.58 8.06
N ASP A 122 9.53 17.48 7.07
CA ASP A 122 9.50 18.94 7.22
C ASP A 122 8.16 19.51 7.73
N LEU A 123 7.05 18.76 7.64
CA LEU A 123 5.74 19.15 8.17
C LEU A 123 5.54 18.64 9.59
N GLU A 124 4.85 19.39 10.44
CA GLU A 124 4.63 19.05 11.86
C GLU A 124 3.93 17.70 12.05
N ASP A 125 2.96 17.38 11.20
CA ASP A 125 2.16 16.14 11.22
C ASP A 125 2.64 15.08 10.20
N GLY A 126 3.73 15.36 9.47
CA GLY A 126 4.23 14.49 8.42
C GLY A 126 3.34 14.38 7.18
N GLY A 127 2.35 15.27 7.03
CA GLY A 127 1.39 15.27 5.92
C GLY A 127 0.09 14.48 6.18
N ALA A 128 -0.13 14.00 7.40
CA ALA A 128 -1.34 13.25 7.77
C ALA A 128 -2.64 14.02 7.50
N ASP A 129 -2.71 15.31 7.80
CA ASP A 129 -3.88 16.15 7.56
C ASP A 129 -4.24 16.21 6.07
N GLN A 130 -3.26 16.11 5.18
CA GLN A 130 -3.52 16.10 3.74
C GLN A 130 -4.17 14.79 3.29
N PHE A 131 -3.73 13.64 3.82
CA PHE A 131 -4.43 12.37 3.61
C PHE A 131 -5.88 12.46 4.08
N VAL A 132 -6.11 13.01 5.28
CA VAL A 132 -7.48 13.16 5.84
C VAL A 132 -8.35 14.02 4.93
N LYS A 133 -7.85 15.17 4.45
CA LYS A 133 -8.58 16.06 3.54
C LYS A 133 -8.94 15.36 2.23
N VAL A 134 -7.98 14.63 1.64
CA VAL A 134 -8.21 13.87 0.40
C VAL A 134 -9.27 12.79 0.60
N ILE A 135 -9.18 12.01 1.68
CA ILE A 135 -10.16 10.95 1.98
C ILE A 135 -11.56 11.55 2.13
N ARG A 136 -11.71 12.61 2.95
CA ARG A 136 -13.01 13.28 3.15
C ARG A 136 -13.57 13.81 1.84
N ARG A 137 -12.73 14.47 1.04
CA ARG A 137 -13.17 15.04 -0.24
C ARG A 137 -13.62 13.96 -1.24
N LEU A 138 -12.91 12.83 -1.28
CA LEU A 138 -13.32 11.67 -2.08
C LEU A 138 -14.64 11.06 -1.61
N ARG A 139 -14.89 11.00 -0.30
CA ARG A 139 -16.18 10.50 0.23
C ARG A 139 -17.34 11.42 -0.14
N GLU A 140 -17.11 12.73 -0.21
CA GLU A 140 -18.12 13.71 -0.62
C GLU A 140 -18.45 13.62 -2.12
N GLU A 141 -17.43 13.66 -2.97
CA GLU A 141 -17.60 13.82 -4.42
C GLU A 141 -17.67 12.49 -5.18
N ALA A 142 -17.16 11.42 -4.59
CA ALA A 142 -17.10 10.09 -5.22
C ALA A 142 -17.47 8.97 -4.21
N PRO A 143 -18.64 9.02 -3.57
CA PRO A 143 -19.01 8.11 -2.45
C PRO A 143 -19.01 6.62 -2.82
N GLY A 144 -19.17 6.26 -4.10
CA GLY A 144 -19.06 4.87 -4.57
C GLY A 144 -17.63 4.37 -4.78
N THR A 145 -16.62 5.25 -4.64
CA THR A 145 -15.22 4.91 -4.84
C THR A 145 -14.61 4.41 -3.53
N THR A 146 -14.03 3.23 -3.57
CA THR A 146 -13.25 2.69 -2.45
C THR A 146 -11.85 3.32 -2.42
N ILE A 147 -11.31 3.56 -1.23
CA ILE A 147 -10.09 4.33 -1.00
C ILE A 147 -9.04 3.45 -0.32
N GLU A 148 -7.97 3.11 -1.04
CA GLU A 148 -6.73 2.60 -0.45
C GLU A 148 -5.76 3.76 -0.24
N ILE A 149 -5.16 3.84 0.94
CA ILE A 149 -4.03 4.74 1.20
C ILE A 149 -2.75 3.95 1.37
N LEU A 150 -1.64 4.42 0.80
CA LEU A 150 -0.29 3.93 1.02
C LEU A 150 0.50 5.02 1.75
N THR A 151 0.67 4.87 3.05
CA THR A 151 1.20 5.95 3.89
C THR A 151 2.71 5.86 4.09
N PRO A 152 3.38 7.01 4.33
CA PRO A 152 4.62 7.06 5.09
C PRO A 152 4.49 6.40 6.47
N ASP A 153 5.59 6.37 7.22
CA ASP A 153 5.62 5.80 8.57
C ASP A 153 5.24 6.80 9.68
N PHE A 154 5.02 8.08 9.34
CA PHE A 154 4.76 9.18 10.26
C PHE A 154 5.72 9.22 11.48
N ARG A 155 6.97 8.81 11.28
CA ARG A 155 7.94 8.67 12.37
C ARG A 155 8.16 10.01 13.08
N ASN A 156 8.03 9.99 14.41
CA ASN A 156 8.12 11.15 15.30
C ASN A 156 7.04 12.22 15.03
N LYS A 157 5.85 11.81 14.59
CA LYS A 157 4.68 12.68 14.37
C LYS A 157 3.50 12.20 15.24
N PRO A 158 3.44 12.57 16.53
CA PRO A 158 2.38 12.12 17.43
C PRO A 158 0.98 12.47 16.91
N GLY A 159 0.03 11.54 16.97
CA GLY A 159 -1.35 11.74 16.53
C GLY A 159 -1.57 11.68 15.01
N ALA A 160 -0.51 11.67 14.19
CA ALA A 160 -0.62 11.61 12.74
C ALA A 160 -1.29 10.32 12.26
N LEU A 161 -0.89 9.17 12.83
CA LEU A 161 -1.47 7.87 12.50
C LEU A 161 -2.97 7.81 12.87
N GLU A 162 -3.30 8.22 14.09
CA GLU A 162 -4.67 8.20 14.61
C GLU A 162 -5.62 9.03 13.75
N LYS A 163 -5.22 10.25 13.36
CA LYS A 163 -6.00 11.11 12.44
C LYS A 163 -6.33 10.42 11.13
N VAL A 164 -5.37 9.71 10.54
CA VAL A 164 -5.54 9.03 9.25
C VAL A 164 -6.44 7.79 9.41
N ILE A 165 -6.33 7.07 10.53
CA ILE A 165 -7.24 5.95 10.85
C ILE A 165 -8.68 6.46 11.02
N GLU A 166 -8.87 7.57 11.75
CA GLU A 166 -10.18 8.20 11.97
C GLU A 166 -10.86 8.67 10.67
N ALA A 167 -10.08 8.94 9.61
CA ALA A 167 -10.62 9.23 8.29
C ALA A 167 -11.21 8.00 7.57
N ARG A 168 -10.98 6.78 8.10
CA ARG A 168 -11.54 5.50 7.64
C ARG A 168 -11.33 5.22 6.15
N PRO A 169 -10.07 5.08 5.69
CA PRO A 169 -9.81 4.47 4.39
C PRO A 169 -10.35 3.03 4.36
N ASP A 170 -10.69 2.53 3.18
CA ASP A 170 -11.13 1.13 3.02
C ASP A 170 -9.95 0.16 3.20
N VAL A 171 -8.77 0.57 2.72
CA VAL A 171 -7.51 -0.16 2.91
C VAL A 171 -6.43 0.79 3.40
N PHE A 172 -5.84 0.47 4.55
CA PHE A 172 -4.64 1.10 5.08
C PHE A 172 -3.41 0.28 4.67
N ASN A 173 -2.59 0.82 3.77
CA ASN A 173 -1.38 0.19 3.27
C ASN A 173 -0.14 0.91 3.82
N HIS A 174 0.82 0.14 4.34
CA HIS A 174 2.16 0.60 4.64
C HIS A 174 3.15 -0.50 4.32
N ASN A 175 4.04 -0.29 3.35
CA ASN A 175 4.98 -1.32 2.95
C ASN A 175 6.14 -1.46 3.93
N LEU A 176 6.54 -2.70 4.23
CA LEU A 176 7.83 -3.01 4.89
C LEU A 176 9.00 -2.96 3.89
N GLU A 177 8.73 -3.22 2.62
CA GLU A 177 9.64 -3.20 1.47
C GLU A 177 10.74 -4.26 1.46
N THR A 178 11.33 -4.61 2.60
CA THR A 178 12.39 -5.62 2.68
C THR A 178 12.50 -6.23 4.07
N VAL A 179 13.40 -7.20 4.22
CA VAL A 179 13.64 -7.94 5.46
C VAL A 179 14.44 -7.09 6.48
N PRO A 180 14.33 -7.38 7.81
CA PRO A 180 14.97 -6.56 8.85
C PRO A 180 16.46 -6.29 8.65
N ARG A 181 17.24 -7.29 8.21
CA ARG A 181 18.68 -7.17 7.97
C ARG A 181 19.02 -6.10 6.92
N ASN A 182 18.14 -5.88 5.95
CA ASN A 182 18.34 -4.92 4.87
C ASN A 182 17.84 -3.50 5.21
N TYR A 183 17.09 -3.32 6.30
CA TYR A 183 16.29 -2.11 6.49
C TYR A 183 17.12 -0.82 6.58
N THR A 184 18.23 -0.81 7.31
CA THR A 184 19.08 0.38 7.44
C THR A 184 19.78 0.76 6.13
N ARG A 185 20.14 -0.24 5.32
CA ARG A 185 20.77 -0.06 4.00
C ARG A 185 19.77 0.40 2.95
N ILE A 186 18.57 -0.15 2.95
CA ILE A 186 17.55 0.08 1.91
C ILE A 186 16.61 1.25 2.27
N ARG A 187 16.31 1.43 3.55
CA ARG A 187 15.40 2.44 4.11
C ARG A 187 16.05 3.15 5.31
N PRO A 188 17.15 3.91 5.12
CA PRO A 188 17.88 4.53 6.24
C PRO A 188 17.00 5.42 7.13
N GLY A 189 15.97 6.04 6.55
CA GLY A 189 14.99 6.89 7.22
C GLY A 189 13.85 6.17 7.95
N ALA A 190 13.71 4.85 7.83
CA ALA A 190 12.61 4.09 8.45
C ALA A 190 13.15 3.03 9.44
N ARG A 191 12.25 2.45 10.26
CA ARG A 191 12.58 1.33 11.17
C ARG A 191 11.57 0.19 11.02
N TYR A 192 12.06 -1.05 10.90
CA TYR A 192 11.24 -2.22 10.60
C TYR A 192 10.09 -2.41 11.61
N TYR A 193 10.41 -2.46 12.90
CA TYR A 193 9.39 -2.66 13.93
C TYR A 193 8.48 -1.45 14.13
N HIS A 194 8.92 -0.24 13.78
CA HIS A 194 8.02 0.93 13.76
C HIS A 194 6.98 0.80 12.64
N SER A 195 7.41 0.43 11.43
CA SER A 195 6.52 0.17 10.31
C SER A 195 5.55 -0.99 10.58
N LEU A 196 6.00 -2.04 11.26
CA LEU A 196 5.12 -3.15 11.66
C LEU A 196 4.12 -2.71 12.74
N ARG A 197 4.58 -1.98 13.77
CA ARG A 197 3.72 -1.47 14.84
C ARG A 197 2.67 -0.48 14.32
N LEU A 198 2.98 0.27 13.26
CA LEU A 198 2.01 1.14 12.60
C LEU A 198 0.81 0.35 12.08
N LEU A 199 1.04 -0.76 11.37
CA LEU A 199 -0.04 -1.61 10.84
C LEU A 199 -0.82 -2.32 11.94
N ASP A 200 -0.11 -2.79 12.98
CA ASP A 200 -0.72 -3.38 14.17
C ASP A 200 -1.64 -2.37 14.89
N ARG A 201 -1.18 -1.13 15.03
CA ARG A 201 -1.96 -0.05 15.66
C ARG A 201 -3.24 0.28 14.88
N VAL A 202 -3.23 0.19 13.54
CA VAL A 202 -4.47 0.33 12.75
C VAL A 202 -5.50 -0.71 13.20
N LYS A 203 -5.08 -1.95 13.42
CA LYS A 203 -5.97 -3.04 13.87
C LYS A 203 -6.45 -2.89 15.30
N GLU A 204 -5.61 -2.35 16.19
CA GLU A 204 -6.02 -2.04 17.57
C GLU A 204 -7.10 -0.95 17.62
N VAL A 205 -7.02 0.05 16.74
CA VAL A 205 -7.94 1.20 16.72
C VAL A 205 -9.23 0.90 15.96
N ASP A 206 -9.13 0.38 14.74
CA ASP A 206 -10.29 -0.05 13.95
C ASP A 206 -9.97 -1.36 13.20
N PRO A 207 -10.34 -2.53 13.75
CA PRO A 207 -10.06 -3.82 13.11
C PRO A 207 -10.84 -4.03 11.80
N THR A 208 -11.86 -3.20 11.52
CA THR A 208 -12.66 -3.29 10.29
C THR A 208 -11.92 -2.74 9.08
N ILE A 209 -10.94 -1.86 9.26
CA ILE A 209 -10.08 -1.36 8.17
C ILE A 209 -9.20 -2.51 7.68
N PHE A 210 -9.13 -2.72 6.36
CA PHE A 210 -8.18 -3.69 5.80
C PHE A 210 -6.76 -3.16 5.92
N THR A 211 -5.82 -3.96 6.39
CA THR A 211 -4.40 -3.61 6.38
C THR A 211 -3.66 -4.34 5.28
N LYS A 212 -2.74 -3.63 4.64
CA LYS A 212 -1.96 -4.14 3.52
C LYS A 212 -0.49 -3.78 3.70
N SER A 213 0.38 -4.66 3.22
CA SER A 213 1.80 -4.37 3.15
C SER A 213 2.43 -5.07 1.95
N GLY A 214 3.68 -4.73 1.68
CA GLY A 214 4.42 -5.25 0.55
C GLY A 214 5.90 -5.38 0.87
N ILE A 215 6.53 -6.33 0.18
CA ILE A 215 7.98 -6.45 0.09
C ILE A 215 8.42 -6.57 -1.36
N MET A 216 9.62 -6.10 -1.63
CA MET A 216 10.33 -6.34 -2.87
C MET A 216 11.39 -7.42 -2.63
N VAL A 217 11.42 -8.40 -3.53
CA VAL A 217 12.44 -9.46 -3.54
C VAL A 217 13.52 -9.19 -4.59
N GLY A 218 14.71 -9.74 -4.38
CA GLY A 218 15.91 -9.50 -5.20
C GLY A 218 16.89 -8.48 -4.62
N LEU A 219 16.79 -8.19 -3.32
CA LEU A 219 17.65 -7.26 -2.56
C LEU A 219 18.63 -7.99 -1.63
N GLY A 220 18.88 -9.27 -1.88
CA GLY A 220 19.80 -10.11 -1.10
C GLY A 220 19.18 -10.80 0.11
N GLU A 221 17.85 -10.77 0.23
CA GLU A 221 17.12 -11.54 1.22
C GLU A 221 17.10 -13.04 0.92
N THR A 222 17.13 -13.86 1.96
CA THR A 222 16.90 -15.31 1.85
C THR A 222 15.40 -15.62 1.89
N ARG A 223 15.01 -16.79 1.39
CA ARG A 223 13.62 -17.25 1.45
C ARG A 223 13.10 -17.36 2.88
N GLN A 224 13.95 -17.78 3.82
CA GLN A 224 13.62 -17.90 5.24
C GLN A 224 13.34 -16.51 5.84
N GLU A 225 14.13 -15.50 5.49
CA GLU A 225 13.86 -14.12 5.94
C GLU A 225 12.54 -13.59 5.36
N VAL A 226 12.22 -13.90 4.09
CA VAL A 226 10.91 -13.57 3.51
C VAL A 226 9.77 -14.25 4.26
N HIS A 227 9.91 -15.52 4.63
CA HIS A 227 8.91 -16.22 5.44
C HIS A 227 8.77 -15.63 6.85
N GLN A 228 9.86 -15.20 7.47
CA GLN A 228 9.82 -14.52 8.77
C GLN A 228 9.04 -13.19 8.67
N VAL A 229 9.26 -12.41 7.62
CA VAL A 229 8.46 -11.18 7.40
C VAL A 229 6.97 -11.49 7.27
N MET A 230 6.61 -12.60 6.63
CA MET A 230 5.21 -13.03 6.59
C MET A 230 4.67 -13.33 8.00
N ASP A 231 5.45 -14.00 8.86
CA ASP A 231 5.06 -14.27 10.25
C ASP A 231 4.92 -13.00 11.08
N ASP A 232 5.83 -12.04 10.91
CA ASP A 232 5.77 -10.74 11.56
C ASP A 232 4.51 -9.96 11.14
N MET A 233 4.24 -9.88 9.82
CA MET A 233 3.03 -9.26 9.27
C MET A 233 1.75 -9.93 9.80
N ARG A 234 1.73 -11.25 9.91
CA ARG A 234 0.58 -11.97 10.49
C ARG A 234 0.41 -11.69 11.99
N SER A 235 1.51 -11.48 12.71
CA SER A 235 1.47 -11.10 14.13
C SER A 235 0.87 -9.71 14.34
N ALA A 236 1.04 -8.81 13.37
CA ALA A 236 0.37 -7.50 13.28
C ALA A 236 -1.01 -7.56 12.58
N ASN A 237 -1.57 -8.76 12.37
CA ASN A 237 -2.86 -8.99 11.72
C ASN A 237 -3.01 -8.34 10.32
N VAL A 238 -1.93 -8.28 9.52
CA VAL A 238 -1.95 -7.72 8.16
C VAL A 238 -2.77 -8.60 7.22
N ASP A 239 -3.82 -8.06 6.59
CA ASP A 239 -4.76 -8.85 5.77
C ASP A 239 -4.20 -9.22 4.39
N PHE A 240 -3.52 -8.28 3.74
CA PHE A 240 -3.08 -8.41 2.34
C PHE A 240 -1.57 -8.20 2.22
N ILE A 241 -0.86 -9.20 1.69
CA ILE A 241 0.55 -9.08 1.31
C ILE A 241 0.75 -9.00 -0.21
N THR A 242 1.63 -8.10 -0.63
CA THR A 242 2.15 -8.01 -1.99
C THR A 242 3.64 -8.36 -2.04
N ILE A 243 4.06 -9.15 -3.04
CA ILE A 243 5.45 -9.58 -3.22
C ILE A 243 5.84 -9.35 -4.68
N GLY A 244 6.70 -8.36 -4.92
CA GLY A 244 7.14 -7.96 -6.26
C GLY A 244 8.65 -8.07 -6.45
N GLN A 245 9.13 -8.16 -7.69
CA GLN A 245 10.56 -8.05 -7.96
C GLN A 245 11.02 -6.59 -7.80
N TYR A 246 12.11 -6.39 -7.06
CA TYR A 246 12.85 -5.13 -7.06
C TYR A 246 13.47 -4.89 -8.45
N LEU A 247 13.19 -3.73 -9.03
CA LEU A 247 13.80 -3.29 -10.28
C LEU A 247 14.59 -2.02 -10.02
N GLN A 248 15.90 -2.09 -10.20
CA GLN A 248 16.79 -0.94 -10.02
C GLN A 248 16.42 0.20 -10.98
N PRO A 249 16.07 1.40 -10.47
CA PRO A 249 15.71 2.53 -11.32
C PRO A 249 16.91 3.08 -12.11
N THR A 250 18.01 3.38 -11.41
CA THR A 250 19.25 3.92 -11.99
C THR A 250 20.48 3.28 -11.33
N PRO A 251 21.70 3.37 -11.92
CA PRO A 251 22.91 2.81 -11.33
C PRO A 251 23.28 3.35 -9.95
N ARG A 252 22.68 4.47 -9.50
CA ARG A 252 22.90 5.05 -8.17
C ARG A 252 22.08 4.38 -7.06
N HIS A 253 21.06 3.59 -7.43
CA HIS A 253 20.19 2.89 -6.49
C HIS A 253 20.78 1.52 -6.11
N ALA A 254 20.23 0.90 -5.07
CA ALA A 254 20.60 -0.45 -4.63
C ALA A 254 20.69 -1.41 -5.83
N THR A 255 21.72 -2.25 -5.87
CA THR A 255 21.92 -3.19 -6.98
C THR A 255 20.92 -4.35 -6.84
N VAL A 256 20.41 -4.86 -7.97
CA VAL A 256 19.62 -6.09 -7.98
C VAL A 256 20.56 -7.27 -7.70
N GLU A 257 20.33 -7.99 -6.60
CA GLU A 257 21.14 -9.16 -6.24
C GLU A 257 20.64 -10.43 -6.94
N GLU A 258 19.31 -10.54 -7.12
CA GLU A 258 18.70 -11.66 -7.85
C GLU A 258 17.47 -11.19 -8.65
N PHE A 259 17.34 -11.66 -9.89
CA PHE A 259 16.06 -11.67 -10.58
C PHE A 259 15.34 -12.99 -10.28
N VAL A 260 14.44 -12.94 -9.31
CA VAL A 260 13.71 -14.10 -8.81
C VAL A 260 12.87 -14.71 -9.94
N LYS A 261 12.93 -16.04 -10.07
CA LYS A 261 12.16 -16.79 -11.08
C LYS A 261 10.65 -16.76 -10.74
N PRO A 262 9.76 -16.73 -11.75
CA PRO A 262 8.30 -16.75 -11.54
C PRO A 262 7.81 -17.83 -10.56
N ASP A 263 8.29 -19.06 -10.68
CA ASP A 263 7.90 -20.18 -9.81
C ASP A 263 8.16 -19.92 -8.30
N ASN A 264 9.13 -19.07 -7.97
CA ASN A 264 9.39 -18.71 -6.57
C ASN A 264 8.32 -17.75 -6.03
N PHE A 265 7.72 -16.90 -6.86
CA PHE A 265 6.56 -16.09 -6.47
C PHE A 265 5.34 -16.96 -6.17
N ASP A 266 5.10 -18.03 -6.95
CA ASP A 266 4.04 -19.00 -6.66
C ASP A 266 4.26 -19.71 -5.32
N LYS A 267 5.52 -20.06 -5.01
CA LYS A 267 5.88 -20.64 -3.70
C LYS A 267 5.62 -19.64 -2.56
N TYR A 268 6.02 -18.38 -2.73
CA TYR A 268 5.71 -17.34 -1.74
C TYR A 268 4.20 -17.16 -1.56
N ALA A 269 3.44 -17.18 -2.65
CA ALA A 269 1.99 -17.06 -2.59
C ALA A 269 1.32 -18.21 -1.82
N LYS A 270 1.78 -19.45 -2.05
CA LYS A 270 1.30 -20.64 -1.33
C LYS A 270 1.60 -20.53 0.17
N VAL A 271 2.81 -20.14 0.55
CA VAL A 271 3.21 -19.98 1.95
C VAL A 271 2.40 -18.87 2.62
N ALA A 272 2.26 -17.71 1.98
CA ALA A 272 1.46 -16.60 2.52
C ALA A 272 -0.01 -17.01 2.75
N ARG A 273 -0.66 -17.66 1.78
CA ARG A 273 -2.03 -18.17 1.97
C ARG A 273 -2.12 -19.16 3.13
N ALA A 274 -1.15 -20.08 3.25
CA ALA A 274 -1.11 -21.03 4.36
C ALA A 274 -0.93 -20.35 5.73
N LYS A 275 -0.23 -19.21 5.79
CA LYS A 275 -0.08 -18.38 7.00
C LYS A 275 -1.32 -17.53 7.32
N GLY A 276 -2.33 -17.53 6.47
CA GLY A 276 -3.64 -16.92 6.75
C GLY A 276 -3.82 -15.48 6.28
N PHE A 277 -3.02 -14.99 5.33
CA PHE A 277 -3.37 -13.75 4.61
C PHE A 277 -4.68 -13.93 3.86
N LEU A 278 -5.58 -12.94 3.94
CA LEU A 278 -6.86 -12.94 3.23
C LEU A 278 -6.66 -12.76 1.72
N MET A 279 -5.66 -11.96 1.34
CA MET A 279 -5.30 -11.74 -0.06
C MET A 279 -3.80 -11.78 -0.25
N VAL A 280 -3.37 -12.32 -1.39
CA VAL A 280 -1.95 -12.42 -1.77
C VAL A 280 -1.79 -12.12 -3.25
N SER A 281 -0.94 -11.13 -3.55
CA SER A 281 -0.46 -10.86 -4.90
C SER A 281 1.04 -11.06 -4.93
N ALA A 282 1.52 -12.02 -5.72
CA ALA A 282 2.94 -12.31 -5.82
C ALA A 282 3.29 -12.64 -7.27
N SER A 283 4.10 -11.77 -7.89
CA SER A 283 4.60 -11.96 -9.26
C SER A 283 5.78 -11.00 -9.49
N PRO A 284 6.61 -11.22 -10.53
CA PRO A 284 7.70 -10.31 -10.83
C PRO A 284 7.24 -8.84 -11.01
N LEU A 285 6.06 -8.63 -11.59
CA LEU A 285 5.53 -7.29 -11.86
C LEU A 285 4.55 -6.77 -10.80
N THR A 286 4.30 -7.52 -9.73
CA THR A 286 3.44 -7.05 -8.63
C THR A 286 4.01 -5.75 -8.07
N ARG A 287 3.11 -4.78 -7.86
CA ARG A 287 3.34 -3.54 -7.13
C ARG A 287 2.21 -3.39 -6.11
N SER A 288 2.44 -2.61 -5.06
CA SER A 288 1.44 -2.38 -4.02
C SER A 288 0.08 -1.95 -4.60
N SER A 289 0.06 -1.13 -5.65
CA SER A 289 -1.18 -0.65 -6.27
C SER A 289 -1.59 -1.36 -7.58
N HIS A 290 -0.88 -2.39 -8.01
CA HIS A 290 -1.22 -3.13 -9.24
C HIS A 290 -2.48 -3.98 -9.01
N HIS A 291 -3.50 -3.81 -9.87
CA HIS A 291 -4.80 -4.52 -9.77
C HIS A 291 -5.56 -4.29 -8.45
N ALA A 292 -5.29 -3.17 -7.74
CA ALA A 292 -5.83 -2.90 -6.41
C ALA A 292 -7.36 -2.98 -6.31
N GLY A 293 -8.10 -2.45 -7.30
CA GLY A 293 -9.56 -2.54 -7.30
C GLY A 293 -10.10 -3.97 -7.36
N SER A 294 -9.57 -4.82 -8.25
CA SER A 294 -9.98 -6.23 -8.31
C SER A 294 -9.50 -7.05 -7.11
N ASP A 295 -8.40 -6.64 -6.50
CA ASP A 295 -7.89 -7.29 -5.29
C ASP A 295 -8.71 -6.90 -4.06
N PHE A 296 -9.25 -5.68 -4.00
CA PHE A 296 -10.16 -5.24 -2.94
C PHE A 296 -11.44 -6.07 -2.89
N GLU A 297 -12.09 -6.31 -4.04
CA GLU A 297 -13.31 -7.13 -4.10
C GLU A 297 -13.07 -8.55 -3.57
N LYS A 298 -11.95 -9.18 -3.96
CA LYS A 298 -11.55 -10.50 -3.46
C LYS A 298 -11.25 -10.48 -1.96
N LEU A 299 -10.57 -9.43 -1.50
CA LEU A 299 -10.21 -9.23 -0.11
C LEU A 299 -11.46 -9.10 0.78
N LYS A 300 -12.46 -8.34 0.31
CA LYS A 300 -13.76 -8.20 0.97
C LYS A 300 -14.49 -9.53 1.07
N ALA A 301 -14.63 -10.24 -0.06
CA ALA A 301 -15.26 -11.55 -0.10
C ALA A 301 -14.57 -12.57 0.83
N ALA A 302 -13.23 -12.57 0.88
CA ALA A 302 -12.47 -13.44 1.77
C ALA A 302 -12.72 -13.15 3.27
N ARG A 303 -12.90 -11.88 3.64
CA ARG A 303 -13.26 -11.50 5.02
C ARG A 303 -14.67 -11.95 5.37
N GLU A 304 -15.64 -11.72 4.48
CA GLU A 304 -17.03 -12.14 4.67
C GLU A 304 -17.13 -13.67 4.87
N GLU A 305 -16.42 -14.44 4.04
CA GLU A 305 -16.34 -15.90 4.16
C GLU A 305 -15.70 -16.32 5.50
N LYS A 306 -14.63 -15.65 5.92
CA LYS A 306 -13.96 -15.93 7.20
C LYS A 306 -14.91 -15.68 8.38
N LEU A 307 -15.57 -14.52 8.42
CA LEU A 307 -16.51 -14.17 9.48
C LEU A 307 -17.69 -15.14 9.54
N ALA A 308 -18.22 -15.55 8.38
CA ALA A 308 -19.28 -16.56 8.31
C ALA A 308 -18.84 -17.91 8.91
N LYS A 309 -17.60 -18.36 8.61
CA LYS A 309 -17.03 -19.60 9.18
C LYS A 309 -16.81 -19.49 10.69
N GLU A 310 -16.33 -18.35 11.16
CA GLU A 310 -16.10 -18.10 12.59
C GLU A 310 -17.43 -18.07 13.36
N GLY A 311 -18.45 -17.38 12.84
CA GLY A 311 -19.81 -17.38 13.41
C GLY A 311 -20.43 -18.77 13.44
N ALA A 312 -20.32 -19.54 12.35
CA ALA A 312 -20.80 -20.92 12.31
C ALA A 312 -20.07 -21.85 13.29
N ARG A 313 -18.77 -21.60 13.54
CA ARG A 313 -17.98 -22.35 14.52
C ARG A 313 -18.41 -22.01 15.95
N ALA A 314 -18.60 -20.74 16.27
CA ALA A 314 -19.06 -20.28 17.59
C ALA A 314 -20.44 -20.85 17.94
N LEU A 315 -21.36 -20.90 16.97
CA LEU A 315 -22.67 -21.53 17.13
C LEU A 315 -22.56 -23.04 17.42
N ARG A 316 -21.59 -23.74 16.82
CA ARG A 316 -21.38 -25.18 17.04
C ARG A 316 -20.67 -25.49 18.36
N SER A 317 -19.81 -24.59 18.85
CA SER A 317 -19.07 -24.79 20.10
C SER A 317 -19.86 -24.40 21.35
N GLY A 318 -21.03 -23.77 21.20
CA GLY A 318 -21.82 -23.24 22.33
C GLY A 318 -21.26 -21.94 22.91
N ASP A 319 -20.24 -21.34 22.27
CA ASP A 319 -19.63 -20.07 22.66
C ASP A 319 -20.35 -18.85 22.07
N ALA A 320 -21.43 -19.07 21.31
CA ALA A 320 -22.28 -17.98 20.84
C ALA A 320 -22.92 -17.28 22.05
N PRO A 321 -22.87 -15.94 22.15
CA PRO A 321 -23.62 -15.23 23.17
C PRO A 321 -25.10 -15.58 22.97
N VAL A 322 -25.64 -16.35 23.90
CA VAL A 322 -27.07 -16.61 23.95
C VAL A 322 -27.70 -15.30 24.38
N ASP A 323 -28.41 -14.63 23.46
CA ASP A 323 -29.29 -13.54 23.85
C ASP A 323 -30.49 -14.15 24.60
N ILE A 324 -30.35 -14.19 25.92
CA ILE A 324 -31.34 -14.75 26.83
C ILE A 324 -32.66 -13.98 26.73
N GLU A 325 -32.64 -12.68 26.40
CA GLU A 325 -33.85 -11.89 26.20
C GLU A 325 -34.58 -12.26 24.90
N GLU A 326 -33.86 -12.56 23.82
CA GLU A 326 -34.46 -13.01 22.57
C GLU A 326 -35.06 -14.43 22.71
N MET A 327 -34.40 -15.32 23.44
CA MET A 327 -34.96 -16.64 23.78
C MET A 327 -36.21 -16.56 24.65
N ALA A 328 -36.25 -15.63 25.61
CA ALA A 328 -37.43 -15.40 26.46
C ALA A 328 -38.62 -14.82 25.66
N ARG A 329 -38.35 -14.00 24.63
CA ARG A 329 -39.38 -13.46 23.73
C ARG A 329 -39.95 -14.51 22.77
N LEU A 330 -39.15 -15.52 22.40
CA LEU A 330 -39.55 -16.60 21.49
C LEU A 330 -40.27 -17.76 22.19
N ASN A 331 -40.35 -17.77 23.53
CA ASN A 331 -41.04 -18.82 24.28
C ASN A 331 -42.06 -18.25 25.30
N PRO A 332 -43.19 -17.68 24.83
CA PRO A 332 -44.19 -17.05 25.70
C PRO A 332 -45.02 -18.03 26.56
N ASN A 333 -44.70 -19.34 26.56
CA ASN A 333 -45.51 -20.39 27.19
C ASN A 333 -44.82 -21.12 28.36
N GLN A 334 -44.02 -20.42 29.16
CA GLN A 334 -43.77 -20.83 30.55
C GLN A 334 -44.58 -19.95 31.50
N THR A 335 -45.89 -19.93 31.31
CA THR A 335 -46.83 -19.62 32.39
C THR A 335 -46.86 -20.82 33.32
N ASP A 336 -46.34 -20.62 34.51
CA ASP A 336 -47.06 -20.90 35.76
C ASP A 336 -47.85 -22.23 35.77
N THR A 337 -47.20 -23.30 36.23
CA THR A 337 -47.90 -24.45 36.79
C THR A 337 -47.58 -24.53 38.28
N SER A 338 -48.49 -23.91 39.04
CA SER A 338 -49.15 -24.42 40.24
C SER A 338 -48.31 -24.65 41.50
N GLU A 339 -48.60 -23.81 42.50
CA GLU A 339 -49.07 -24.20 43.83
C GLU A 339 -49.13 -25.72 44.11
N ASP A 340 -48.28 -26.19 45.03
CA ASP A 340 -48.65 -26.81 46.32
C ASP A 340 -47.43 -26.85 47.28
#